data_AF-A0A378A4C8-F1
#
_entry.id   AF-A0A378A4C8-F1
#
_cell.length_a   1.000
_cell.length_b   1.000
_cell.length_c   1.000
_cell.angle_alpha   90.00
_cell.angle_beta   90.00
_cell.angle_gamma   90.00
#
_symmetry.space_group_name_H-M   'P 1'
#
loop_
_entity.id
_entity.type
_entity.pdbx_description
1 polymer ?
#
loop_
_entity_poly.entity_id
_entity_poly.type
_entity_poly.pdbx_seq_one_letter_code
_entity_poly.pdbx_strand_id
1 'polypeptide(L)'
;MGHVQWPCPTLDHPGTPWLYKDNRFDTPSGKGQLFATAWRAPAERPDDEWPLVLCTVREVGHYSCRSMTGNCAALQSLADEPGRVQMNPADAQRLGIADKQLVWVSSRRGKVISRADLSDRINPGRSI
;
A
#
# COMPACT_ATOMS: atom_id res chain seq x y z
N MET A 1 -31.17 -1.96 -8.84
CA MET A 1 -29.84 -2.58 -8.59
C MET A 1 -29.86 -3.08 -7.16
N GLY A 2 -29.89 -4.40 -6.94
CA GLY A 2 -29.93 -4.98 -5.60
C GLY A 2 -28.52 -5.11 -5.04
N HIS A 3 -28.31 -4.74 -3.78
CA HIS A 3 -27.09 -5.05 -3.03
C HIS A 3 -27.52 -5.75 -1.75
N VAL A 4 -26.93 -6.90 -1.47
CA VAL A 4 -27.25 -7.71 -0.28
C VAL A 4 -25.95 -7.99 0.44
N GLN A 5 -25.77 -7.35 1.60
CA GLN A 5 -24.59 -7.57 2.42
C GLN A 5 -24.77 -8.89 3.19
N TRP A 6 -23.78 -9.78 3.12
CA TRP A 6 -23.80 -11.01 3.91
C TRP A 6 -23.55 -10.70 5.39
N PRO A 7 -24.15 -11.46 6.33
CA PRO A 7 -25.01 -12.63 6.12
C PRO A 7 -26.42 -12.34 5.59
N CYS A 8 -26.97 -13.26 4.79
CA CYS A 8 -28.33 -13.22 4.25
C CYS A 8 -29.01 -14.59 4.43
N PRO A 9 -29.57 -14.89 5.63
CA PRO A 9 -29.98 -16.24 6.01
C PRO A 9 -31.23 -16.77 5.27
N THR A 10 -32.07 -15.90 4.71
CA THR A 10 -33.26 -16.29 3.95
C THR A 10 -33.31 -15.53 2.62
N LEU A 11 -34.12 -16.02 1.66
CA LEU A 11 -34.28 -15.40 0.35
C LEU A 11 -34.90 -13.99 0.43
N ASP A 12 -35.76 -13.75 1.42
CA ASP A 12 -36.43 -12.46 1.65
C ASP A 12 -35.64 -11.53 2.58
N HIS A 13 -34.47 -11.95 3.06
CA HIS A 13 -33.67 -11.14 3.99
C HIS A 13 -33.04 -9.95 3.25
N PRO A 14 -33.14 -8.71 3.76
CA PRO A 14 -32.62 -7.52 3.10
C PRO A 14 -31.08 -7.39 3.13
N GLY A 15 -30.36 -8.46 3.49
CA GLY A 15 -28.94 -8.44 3.88
C GLY A 15 -28.68 -7.87 5.29
N THR A 16 -27.47 -8.07 5.79
CA THR A 16 -27.01 -7.63 7.12
C THR A 16 -26.04 -6.46 6.96
N PRO A 17 -26.47 -5.20 7.20
CA PRO A 17 -25.66 -4.01 6.92
C PRO A 17 -24.51 -3.77 7.90
N TRP A 18 -24.54 -4.37 9.09
CA TRP A 18 -23.45 -4.36 10.06
C TRP A 18 -23.53 -5.60 10.96
N LEU A 19 -22.38 -6.04 11.46
CA LEU A 19 -22.26 -7.20 12.36
C LEU A 19 -22.34 -6.77 13.83
N TYR A 20 -22.45 -7.76 14.73
CA TYR A 20 -22.37 -7.61 16.18
C TYR A 20 -23.42 -6.67 16.80
N LYS A 21 -24.62 -6.65 16.21
CA LYS A 21 -25.79 -5.95 16.76
C LYS A 21 -26.00 -6.33 18.23
N ASP A 22 -26.45 -5.37 19.03
CA ASP A 22 -26.71 -5.53 20.47
C ASP A 22 -25.45 -5.90 21.28
N ASN A 23 -24.26 -5.54 20.78
CA ASN A 23 -22.95 -5.81 21.40
C ASN A 23 -22.65 -7.30 21.58
N ARG A 24 -23.20 -8.16 20.71
CA ARG A 24 -22.97 -9.61 20.73
C ARG A 24 -21.94 -10.01 19.69
N PHE A 25 -20.76 -10.38 20.15
CA PHE A 25 -19.65 -10.84 19.32
C PHE A 25 -19.68 -12.36 19.15
N ASP A 26 -19.11 -12.86 18.06
CA ASP A 26 -18.96 -14.30 17.78
C ASP A 26 -17.81 -14.91 18.60
N THR A 27 -17.79 -14.64 19.90
CA THR A 27 -16.84 -15.18 20.88
C THR A 27 -17.60 -16.01 21.93
N PRO A 28 -16.98 -16.99 22.62
CA PRO A 28 -17.66 -17.80 23.62
C PRO A 28 -18.32 -16.98 24.76
N SER A 29 -17.78 -15.81 25.08
CA SER A 29 -18.33 -14.90 26.09
C SER A 29 -19.35 -13.90 25.55
N GLY A 30 -19.54 -13.84 24.22
CA GLY A 30 -20.38 -12.85 23.55
C GLY A 30 -19.83 -11.42 23.57
N LYS A 31 -18.63 -11.19 24.13
CA LYS A 31 -18.00 -9.86 24.28
C LYS A 31 -16.81 -9.68 23.34
N GLY A 32 -16.54 -8.43 22.95
CA GLY A 32 -15.31 -8.07 22.25
C GLY A 32 -14.09 -8.34 23.13
N GLN A 33 -13.05 -8.94 22.56
CA GLN A 33 -11.81 -9.24 23.26
C GLN A 33 -10.78 -8.15 23.01
N LEU A 34 -10.44 -7.39 24.04
CA LEU A 34 -9.33 -6.43 24.00
C LEU A 34 -8.03 -7.16 24.30
N PHE A 35 -7.07 -7.05 23.41
CA PHE A 35 -5.75 -7.66 23.56
C PHE A 35 -4.67 -6.71 23.05
N ALA A 36 -3.55 -6.67 23.77
CA ALA A 36 -2.38 -5.88 23.42
C ALA A 36 -1.14 -6.78 23.42
N THR A 37 -0.16 -6.44 22.60
CA THR A 37 1.12 -7.14 22.53
C THR A 37 2.26 -6.16 22.74
N ALA A 38 3.41 -6.68 23.18
CA ALA A 38 4.63 -5.89 23.16
C ALA A 38 4.98 -5.50 21.73
N TRP A 39 5.40 -4.25 21.53
CA TRP A 39 5.85 -3.76 20.23
C TRP A 39 7.00 -4.62 19.68
N ARG A 40 6.99 -4.83 18.36
CA ARG A 40 8.05 -5.52 17.63
C ARG A 40 8.41 -4.71 16.39
N ALA A 41 9.70 -4.53 16.15
CA ALA A 41 10.20 -3.87 14.95
C ALA A 41 9.91 -4.71 13.68
N PRO A 42 9.90 -4.09 12.49
CA PRO A 42 9.92 -4.82 11.22
C PRO A 42 11.11 -5.81 11.17
N ALA A 43 10.91 -6.93 10.46
CA ALA A 43 11.93 -7.97 10.34
C ALA A 43 13.22 -7.48 9.66
N GLU A 44 13.09 -6.53 8.72
CA GLU A 44 14.20 -5.87 8.06
C GLU A 44 14.17 -4.38 8.42
N ARG A 45 15.31 -3.89 8.92
CA ARG A 45 15.49 -2.49 9.29
C ARG A 45 16.56 -1.86 8.39
N PRO A 46 16.49 -0.54 8.16
CA PRO A 46 17.59 0.18 7.53
C PRO A 46 18.89 -0.03 8.29
N ASP A 47 19.98 -0.08 7.54
CA ASP A 47 21.35 -0.10 8.05
C ASP A 47 22.25 0.77 7.16
N ASP A 48 23.55 0.74 7.41
CA ASP A 48 24.51 1.59 6.70
C ASP A 48 24.59 1.28 5.19
N GLU A 49 24.27 0.04 4.78
CA GLU A 49 24.23 -0.36 3.36
C GLU A 49 22.87 -0.02 2.72
N TRP A 50 21.78 -0.14 3.48
CA TRP A 50 20.40 0.09 3.03
C TRP A 50 19.70 1.14 3.90
N PRO A 51 20.03 2.44 3.77
CA PRO A 51 19.62 3.48 4.72
C PRO A 51 18.17 3.96 4.56
N LEU A 52 17.47 3.53 3.51
CA LEU A 52 16.11 3.95 3.20
C LEU A 52 15.09 2.84 3.45
N VAL A 53 13.92 3.23 3.99
CA VAL A 53 12.75 2.33 4.07
C VAL A 53 11.94 2.43 2.79
N LEU A 54 11.79 1.33 2.05
CA LEU A 54 10.84 1.21 0.95
C LEU A 54 9.46 0.80 1.47
N CYS A 55 8.43 1.60 1.19
CA CYS A 55 7.04 1.31 1.53
C CYS A 55 6.19 1.23 0.25
N THR A 56 5.82 0.03 -0.18
CA THR A 56 5.03 -0.13 -1.40
C THR A 56 3.56 0.21 -1.15
N VAL A 57 2.99 1.03 -2.03
CA VAL A 57 1.57 1.41 -2.03
C VAL A 57 0.94 1.11 -3.39
N ARG A 58 -0.34 1.45 -3.54
CA ARG A 58 -1.07 1.32 -4.81
C ARG A 58 -1.34 2.70 -5.37
N GLU A 59 -1.21 2.84 -6.68
CA GLU A 59 -1.52 4.07 -7.39
C GLU A 59 -2.98 4.09 -7.87
N VAL A 60 -3.52 5.29 -8.02
CA VAL A 60 -4.85 5.50 -8.62
C VAL A 60 -4.74 5.33 -10.13
N GLY A 61 -5.78 4.78 -10.77
CA GLY A 61 -5.82 4.53 -12.21
C GLY A 61 -5.33 3.14 -12.62
N HIS A 62 -4.61 2.44 -11.72
CA HIS A 62 -4.12 1.09 -11.97
C HIS A 62 -4.41 0.14 -10.81
N TYR A 63 -5.00 -1.01 -11.12
CA TYR A 63 -5.41 -1.97 -10.09
C TYR A 63 -4.53 -3.22 -10.11
N SER A 64 -3.88 -3.49 -8.97
CA SER A 64 -3.09 -4.69 -8.73
C SER A 64 -2.03 -4.92 -9.81
N CYS A 65 -2.04 -6.06 -10.49
CA CYS A 65 -1.05 -6.42 -11.52
C CYS A 65 -1.28 -5.74 -12.87
N ARG A 66 -2.22 -4.80 -12.97
CA ARG A 66 -2.53 -4.04 -14.20
C ARG A 66 -2.97 -4.90 -15.39
N SER A 67 -3.31 -6.19 -15.23
CA SER A 67 -3.70 -7.07 -16.34
C SER A 67 -4.93 -6.60 -17.12
N MET A 68 -5.84 -5.87 -16.47
CA MET A 68 -6.96 -5.18 -17.13
C MET A 68 -6.64 -3.71 -17.36
N THR A 69 -6.38 -2.94 -16.30
CA THR A 69 -6.20 -1.47 -16.38
C THR A 69 -5.00 -1.04 -17.21
N GLY A 70 -3.96 -1.87 -17.28
CA GLY A 70 -2.78 -1.63 -18.10
C GLY A 70 -2.99 -1.90 -19.58
N ASN A 71 -4.12 -2.51 -19.99
CA ASN A 71 -4.52 -2.66 -21.40
C ASN A 71 -5.56 -1.61 -21.83
N CYS A 72 -5.97 -0.71 -20.92
CA CYS A 72 -6.88 0.37 -21.22
C CYS A 72 -6.08 1.61 -21.65
N ALA A 73 -6.21 2.02 -22.91
CA ALA A 73 -5.46 3.16 -23.47
C ALA A 73 -5.58 4.45 -22.64
N ALA A 74 -6.78 4.75 -22.12
CA ALA A 74 -7.02 5.93 -21.30
C ALA A 74 -6.33 5.87 -19.91
N LEU A 75 -6.10 4.68 -19.36
CA LEU A 75 -5.43 4.53 -18.07
C LEU A 75 -3.92 4.45 -18.24
N GLN A 76 -3.44 3.82 -19.32
CA GLN A 76 -2.01 3.79 -19.65
C GLN A 76 -1.38 5.19 -19.75
N SER A 77 -2.13 6.20 -20.21
CA SER A 77 -1.60 7.57 -20.29
C SER A 77 -1.38 8.25 -18.93
N LEU A 78 -1.96 7.70 -17.85
CA LEU A 78 -1.84 8.26 -16.50
C LEU A 78 -0.58 7.79 -15.78
N ALA A 79 -0.11 6.58 -16.06
CA ALA A 79 1.13 6.03 -15.52
C ALA A 79 1.73 5.03 -16.49
N ASP A 80 3.04 5.16 -16.74
CA ASP A 80 3.78 4.29 -17.65
C ASP A 80 4.96 3.62 -16.94
N GLU A 81 5.51 2.59 -17.56
CA GLU A 81 6.71 1.91 -17.10
C GLU A 81 7.91 2.88 -16.99
N PRO A 82 8.83 2.67 -16.02
CA PRO A 82 8.88 1.58 -15.04
C PRO A 82 8.14 1.90 -13.72
N GLY A 83 7.12 2.76 -13.77
CA GLY A 83 6.51 3.32 -12.57
C GLY A 83 7.40 4.36 -11.89
N ARG A 84 6.99 4.79 -10.69
CA ARG A 84 7.67 5.84 -9.93
C ARG A 84 8.03 5.38 -8.54
N VAL A 85 9.14 5.90 -8.02
CA VAL A 85 9.51 5.84 -6.62
C VAL A 85 9.55 7.26 -6.07
N GLN A 86 8.67 7.53 -5.11
CA GLN A 86 8.59 8.81 -4.45
C GLN A 86 9.67 8.92 -3.39
N MET A 87 10.37 10.04 -3.37
CA MET A 87 11.51 10.27 -2.48
C MET A 87 11.48 11.68 -1.91
N ASN A 88 11.92 11.83 -0.66
CA ASN A 88 12.11 13.14 -0.07
C ASN A 88 13.24 13.91 -0.79
N PRO A 89 13.08 15.22 -1.11
CA PRO A 89 14.11 15.97 -1.81
C PRO A 89 15.47 16.03 -1.10
N ALA A 90 15.50 16.00 0.23
CA ALA A 90 16.77 16.00 0.99
C ALA A 90 17.54 14.68 0.82
N ASP A 91 16.83 13.54 0.81
CA ASP A 91 17.45 12.23 0.56
C ASP A 91 17.94 12.13 -0.88
N ALA A 92 17.15 12.62 -1.83
CA ALA A 92 17.54 12.68 -3.23
C ALA A 92 18.80 13.54 -3.45
N GLN A 93 18.87 14.70 -2.80
CA GLN A 93 20.04 15.57 -2.83
C GLN A 93 21.28 14.86 -2.27
N ARG A 94 21.16 14.17 -1.13
CA ARG A 94 22.25 13.40 -0.53
C ARG A 94 22.75 12.27 -1.44
N LEU A 95 21.86 11.67 -2.21
CA LEU A 95 22.16 10.57 -3.14
C LEU A 95 22.52 11.05 -4.56
N GLY A 96 22.47 12.36 -4.84
CA GLY A 96 22.72 12.92 -6.16
C GLY A 96 21.67 12.52 -7.20
N ILE A 97 20.43 12.30 -6.78
CA ILE A 97 19.30 11.91 -7.63
C ILE A 97 18.49 13.15 -8.01
N ALA A 98 18.31 13.37 -9.31
CA ALA A 98 17.43 14.41 -9.84
C ALA A 98 15.98 13.91 -9.98
N ASP A 99 15.03 14.84 -9.99
CA ASP A 99 13.64 14.51 -10.27
C ASP A 99 13.48 13.90 -11.67
N LYS A 100 12.60 12.90 -11.78
CA LYS A 100 12.32 12.09 -12.98
C LYS A 100 13.50 11.25 -13.51
N GLN A 101 14.63 11.23 -12.80
CA GLN A 101 15.76 10.38 -13.14
C GLN A 101 15.39 8.89 -12.99
N LEU A 102 15.87 8.05 -13.90
CA LEU A 102 15.79 6.60 -13.73
C LEU A 102 16.82 6.14 -12.70
N VAL A 103 16.37 5.37 -11.72
CA VAL A 103 17.17 4.91 -10.59
C VAL A 103 16.98 3.42 -10.37
N TRP A 104 18.03 2.77 -9.85
CA TRP A 104 17.91 1.40 -9.35
C TRP A 104 17.48 1.44 -7.89
N VAL A 105 16.33 0.83 -7.59
CA VAL A 105 15.92 0.53 -6.22
C VAL A 105 16.40 -0.87 -5.91
N SER A 106 17.40 -0.97 -5.03
CA SER A 106 18.05 -2.24 -4.68
C SER A 106 17.78 -2.60 -3.22
N SER A 107 17.79 -3.89 -2.92
CA SER A 107 17.67 -4.46 -1.57
C SER A 107 18.43 -5.78 -1.49
N ARG A 108 18.47 -6.38 -0.29
CA ARG A 108 19.00 -7.74 -0.06
C ARG A 108 18.37 -8.82 -0.95
N ARG A 109 17.18 -8.57 -1.52
CA ARG A 109 16.42 -9.51 -2.36
C ARG A 109 16.64 -9.31 -3.87
N GLY A 110 17.31 -8.25 -4.29
CA GLY A 110 17.49 -7.92 -5.70
C GLY A 110 17.26 -6.44 -5.98
N LYS A 111 17.08 -6.11 -7.26
CA LYS A 111 16.95 -4.72 -7.72
C LYS A 111 15.89 -4.57 -8.80
N VAL A 112 15.25 -3.41 -8.82
CA VAL A 112 14.30 -2.98 -9.84
C VAL A 112 14.65 -1.59 -10.32
N ILE A 113 14.30 -1.26 -11.56
CA ILE A 113 14.43 0.11 -12.09
C ILE A 113 13.13 0.85 -11.85
N SER A 114 13.20 2.13 -11.47
CA SER A 114 12.04 2.99 -11.31
C SER A 114 12.41 4.45 -11.64
N ARG A 115 11.40 5.32 -11.77
CA ARG A 115 11.59 6.76 -11.99
C ARG A 115 11.45 7.52 -10.69
N ALA A 116 12.49 8.29 -10.30
CA ALA A 116 12.41 9.14 -9.12
C ALA A 116 11.31 10.20 -9.27
N ASP A 117 10.50 10.38 -8.23
CA ASP A 117 9.46 11.41 -8.14
C ASP A 117 9.62 12.17 -6.83
N LEU A 118 10.31 13.32 -6.88
CA LEU A 118 10.65 14.04 -5.66
C LEU A 118 9.42 14.73 -5.08
N SER A 119 9.17 14.54 -3.79
CA SER A 119 8.01 15.13 -3.11
C SER A 119 8.25 15.38 -1.63
N ASP A 120 7.93 16.60 -1.18
CA ASP A 120 7.95 16.98 0.25
C ASP A 120 6.90 16.25 1.10
N ARG A 121 6.00 15.50 0.46
CA ARG A 121 5.02 14.63 1.16
C ARG A 121 5.68 13.37 1.73
N ILE A 122 6.88 13.04 1.28
CA ILE A 122 7.63 11.87 1.73
C ILE A 122 8.47 12.26 2.93
N ASN A 123 8.35 11.49 4.01
CA ASN A 123 9.17 11.69 5.20
C ASN A 123 10.65 11.35 4.90
N PRO A 124 11.62 12.13 5.41
CA PRO A 124 13.03 11.79 5.29
C PRO A 124 13.35 10.36 5.77
N GLY A 125 14.28 9.69 5.09
CA GLY A 125 14.65 8.30 5.33
C GLY A 125 13.64 7.26 4.82
N ARG A 126 12.62 7.70 4.08
CA ARG A 126 11.58 6.82 3.51
C ARG A 126 11.42 7.08 2.01
N SER A 127 11.06 6.04 1.29
CA SER A 127 10.61 6.10 -0.09
C SER A 127 9.34 5.28 -0.27
N ILE A 128 8.52 5.69 -1.23
CA ILE A 128 7.24 5.04 -1.56
C ILE A 128 7.27 4.57 -3.01
#